data_AF-A0A8T0HR48-F1
#
_entry.id   AF-A0A8T0HR48-F1
#
_cell.length_a   1.000
_cell.length_b   1.000
_cell.length_c   1.000
_cell.angle_alpha   90.00
_cell.angle_beta   90.00
_cell.angle_gamma   90.00
#
_symmetry.space_group_name_H-M   'P 1'
#
loop_
_entity.id
_entity.type
_entity.pdbx_description
1 polymer ?
#
loop_
_entity_poly.entity_id
_entity_poly.type
_entity_poly.pdbx_seq_one_letter_code
_entity_poly.pdbx_strand_id
1 'polypeptide(L)'
;MLTGDKQETAINIEFACSLSRQGMHQIIIGLETPEMRAIEENGDKSQIAKVARESITQQLASGHHQINLDTKDDNPHALIIDGKSLLYALEDDLK
;
A
#
# COMPACT_ATOMS: atom_id res chain seq x y z
N MET A 1 2.31 2.22 12.49
CA MET A 1 1.10 1.94 13.30
C MET A 1 0.34 0.81 12.64
N LEU A 2 -0.21 -0.14 13.39
CA LEU A 2 -1.11 -1.17 12.86
C LEU A 2 -2.46 -1.02 13.55
N THR A 3 -3.54 -0.97 12.78
CA THR A 3 -4.91 -0.83 13.30
C THR A 3 -5.88 -1.63 12.44
N GLY A 4 -6.96 -2.12 13.05
CA GLY A 4 -8.09 -2.73 12.35
C GLY A 4 -9.23 -1.76 12.06
N ASP A 5 -9.05 -0.46 12.36
CA ASP A 5 -9.98 0.60 11.99
C ASP A 5 -9.82 0.99 10.51
N LYS A 6 -10.70 1.86 10.01
CA LYS A 6 -10.62 2.40 8.66
C LYS A 6 -9.33 3.20 8.44
N GLN A 7 -8.90 3.26 7.18
CA GLN A 7 -7.71 4.01 6.78
C GLN A 7 -7.82 5.50 7.15
N GLU A 8 -9.00 6.11 7.04
CA GLU A 8 -9.18 7.52 7.42
C GLU A 8 -8.98 7.74 8.93
N THR A 9 -9.44 6.80 9.75
CA THR A 9 -9.22 6.85 11.20
C THR A 9 -7.74 6.71 11.53
N ALA A 10 -7.05 5.78 10.84
CA ALA A 10 -5.62 5.58 10.96
C ALA A 10 -4.84 6.87 10.66
N ILE A 11 -5.13 7.52 9.53
CA ILE A 11 -4.48 8.77 9.11
C ILE A 11 -4.73 9.90 10.11
N ASN A 12 -5.97 10.03 10.61
CA ASN A 12 -6.29 11.06 11.59
C ASN A 12 -5.54 10.87 12.92
N ILE A 13 -5.40 9.62 13.38
CA ILE A 13 -4.58 9.30 14.56
C ILE A 13 -3.10 9.58 14.28
N GLU A 14 -2.61 9.19 13.11
CA GLU A 14 -1.22 9.42 12.69
C GLU A 14 -0.87 10.92 12.69
N PHE A 15 -1.79 11.77 12.21
CA PHE A 15 -1.65 13.21 12.22
C PHE A 15 -1.72 13.79 13.65
N ALA A 16 -2.69 13.36 14.46
CA ALA A 16 -2.83 13.79 15.85
C ALA A 16 -1.60 13.41 16.70
N CYS A 17 -0.96 12.28 16.40
CA CYS A 17 0.26 11.82 17.05
C CYS A 17 1.55 12.40 16.43
N SER A 18 1.45 13.32 15.46
CA SER A 18 2.59 13.92 14.75
C SER A 18 3.52 12.89 14.07
N LEU A 19 2.99 11.71 13.74
CA LEU A 19 3.69 10.63 13.05
C LEU A 19 3.73 10.91 11.54
N SER A 20 2.66 11.50 10.99
CA SER A 20 2.61 12.05 9.64
C SER A 20 2.80 13.55 9.70
N ARG A 21 3.89 14.06 9.11
CA ARG A 21 4.17 15.50 9.05
C ARG A 21 3.69 16.08 7.72
N GLN A 22 3.31 17.35 7.75
CA GLN A 22 3.00 18.09 6.53
C GLN A 22 4.23 18.07 5.60
N GLY A 23 4.06 17.58 4.37
CA GLY A 23 5.15 17.39 3.41
C GLY A 23 5.73 15.99 3.32
N MET A 24 5.22 15.02 4.10
CA MET A 24 5.61 13.60 3.96
C MET A 24 4.96 12.98 2.71
N HIS A 25 5.75 12.31 1.87
CA HIS A 25 5.23 11.60 0.70
C HIS A 25 4.61 10.26 1.13
N GLN A 26 3.34 10.06 0.78
CA GLN A 26 2.61 8.83 1.09
C GLN A 26 2.73 7.84 -0.07
N ILE A 27 3.27 6.66 0.23
CA ILE A 27 3.27 5.49 -0.64
C ILE A 27 2.06 4.65 -0.21
N ILE A 28 1.04 4.61 -1.07
CA ILE A 28 -0.20 3.87 -0.80
C ILE A 28 -0.15 2.55 -1.58
N ILE A 29 -0.28 1.44 -0.87
CA ILE A 29 -0.35 0.10 -1.43
C ILE A 29 -1.77 -0.43 -1.22
N GLY A 30 -2.48 -0.68 -2.31
CA GLY A 30 -3.90 -1.03 -2.25
C GLY A 30 -4.41 -1.86 -3.43
N LEU A 31 -5.46 -2.64 -3.17
CA LEU A 31 -6.19 -3.41 -4.18
C LEU A 31 -7.61 -2.87 -4.46
N GLU A 32 -8.01 -1.74 -3.87
CA GLU A 32 -9.34 -1.15 -4.09
C GLU A 32 -9.48 -0.39 -5.42
N THR A 33 -8.85 -0.88 -6.49
CA THR A 33 -8.92 -0.26 -7.82
C THR A 33 -10.14 -0.78 -8.61
N PRO A 34 -10.67 -0.02 -9.58
CA PRO A 34 -11.74 -0.48 -10.46
C PRO A 34 -11.40 -1.79 -11.19
N GLU A 35 -10.15 -1.97 -11.59
CA GLU A 35 -9.65 -3.15 -12.29
C GLU A 35 -9.71 -4.39 -11.41
N MET A 36 -9.29 -4.27 -10.14
CA MET A 36 -9.39 -5.37 -9.18
C MET A 36 -10.84 -5.74 -8.88
N ARG A 37 -11.74 -4.77 -8.75
CA ARG A 37 -13.17 -5.05 -8.54
C ARG A 37 -13.78 -5.84 -9.69
N ALA A 38 -13.48 -5.47 -10.93
CA ALA A 38 -13.98 -6.18 -12.11
C ALA A 38 -13.50 -7.64 -12.17
N ILE A 39 -12.26 -7.90 -11.71
CA ILE A 39 -11.69 -9.25 -11.64
C ILE A 39 -12.27 -10.02 -10.46
N GLU A 40 -12.57 -9.37 -9.33
CA GLU A 40 -13.17 -10.01 -8.17
C GLU A 40 -14.62 -10.46 -8.41
N GLU A 41 -15.35 -9.75 -9.27
CA GLU A 41 -16.72 -10.10 -9.65
C GLU A 41 -16.80 -11.33 -10.58
N ASN A 42 -15.77 -11.57 -11.39
CA ASN A 42 -15.84 -12.53 -12.50
C ASN A 42 -14.73 -13.60 -12.52
N GLY A 43 -13.65 -13.39 -11.77
CA GLY A 43 -12.45 -14.22 -11.76
C GLY A 43 -12.51 -15.34 -10.72
N ASP A 44 -11.76 -16.42 -10.97
CA ASP A 44 -11.53 -17.43 -9.94
C ASP A 44 -10.50 -16.93 -8.89
N LYS A 45 -10.48 -17.57 -7.72
CA LYS A 45 -9.60 -17.20 -6.60
C LYS A 45 -8.11 -17.17 -6.96
N SER A 46 -7.65 -18.08 -7.82
CA SER A 46 -6.26 -18.15 -8.29
C SER A 46 -5.93 -16.98 -9.23
N GLN A 47 -6.86 -16.60 -10.11
CA GLN A 47 -6.67 -15.45 -10.99
C GLN A 47 -6.63 -14.15 -10.20
N ILE A 48 -7.56 -13.97 -9.26
CA ILE A 48 -7.60 -12.82 -8.34
C ILE A 48 -6.27 -12.72 -7.58
N ALA A 49 -5.80 -13.83 -7.01
CA ALA A 49 -4.56 -13.86 -6.23
C ALA A 49 -3.33 -13.54 -7.10
N LYS A 50 -3.28 -14.02 -8.35
CA LYS A 50 -2.19 -13.71 -9.28
C LYS A 50 -2.13 -12.23 -9.61
N VAL A 51 -3.26 -11.64 -10.00
CA VAL A 51 -3.32 -10.22 -10.37
C VAL A 51 -3.05 -9.33 -9.15
N ALA A 52 -3.58 -9.70 -7.98
CA ALA A 52 -3.28 -9.02 -6.73
C ALA A 52 -1.77 -8.99 -6.44
N ARG A 53 -1.08 -10.14 -6.54
CA ARG A 53 0.38 -10.22 -6.34
C ARG A 53 1.14 -9.34 -7.31
N GLU A 54 0.82 -9.41 -8.60
CA GLU A 54 1.49 -8.61 -9.64
C GLU A 54 1.31 -7.11 -9.36
N SER A 55 0.09 -6.69 -8.99
CA SER A 55 -0.21 -5.30 -8.64
C SER A 55 0.57 -4.84 -7.39
N ILE A 56 0.57 -5.63 -6.32
CA ILE A 56 1.30 -5.32 -5.09
C ILE A 56 2.81 -5.21 -5.35
N THR A 57 3.37 -6.13 -6.13
CA THR A 57 4.79 -6.11 -6.51
C THR A 57 5.14 -4.82 -7.26
N GLN A 58 4.31 -4.42 -8.21
CA GLN A 58 4.53 -3.20 -9.00
C GLN A 58 4.42 -1.94 -8.14
N GLN A 59 3.44 -1.87 -7.23
CA GLN A 59 3.26 -0.74 -6.32
C GLN A 59 4.44 -0.62 -5.34
N LEU A 60 4.91 -1.73 -4.77
CA LEU A 60 6.10 -1.75 -3.90
C LEU A 60 7.36 -1.33 -4.65
N ALA A 61 7.59 -1.86 -5.85
CA ALA A 61 8.73 -1.48 -6.69
C ALA A 61 8.69 0.01 -7.06
N SER A 62 7.52 0.54 -7.39
CA SER A 62 7.31 1.96 -7.70
C SER A 62 7.56 2.85 -6.48
N GLY A 63 7.04 2.47 -5.31
CA GLY A 63 7.29 3.17 -4.06
C GLY A 63 8.77 3.17 -3.67
N HIS A 64 9.44 2.04 -3.79
CA HIS A 64 10.89 1.94 -3.58
C HIS A 64 11.68 2.82 -4.57
N HIS A 65 11.26 2.89 -5.83
CA HIS A 65 11.88 3.78 -6.81
C HIS A 65 11.72 5.26 -6.42
N GLN A 66 10.53 5.67 -5.96
CA GLN A 66 10.28 7.04 -5.48
C GLN A 66 11.21 7.41 -4.31
N ILE A 67 11.37 6.51 -3.33
CA ILE A 67 12.29 6.73 -2.19
C ILE A 67 13.73 6.98 -2.69
N ASN A 68 14.19 6.21 -3.68
CA ASN A 68 15.55 6.35 -4.22
C ASN A 68 15.76 7.66 -4.99
N LEU A 69 14.72 8.17 -5.67
CA LEU A 69 14.78 9.46 -6.36
C LEU A 69 14.80 10.65 -5.39
N ASP A 70 14.11 10.52 -4.25
CA ASP A 70 13.99 11.55 -3.22
C ASP A 70 15.23 11.69 -2.30
N THR A 71 16.31 10.95 -2.58
CA THR A 71 17.56 10.92 -1.79
C THR A 71 18.27 12.27 -1.62
N LYS A 72 17.86 13.31 -2.34
CA LYS A 72 18.48 14.66 -2.29
C LYS A 72 17.82 15.62 -1.29
N ASP A 73 16.56 15.42 -0.92
CA ASP A 73 15.77 16.42 -0.19
C ASP A 73 15.41 16.03 1.25
N ASP A 74 15.90 14.88 1.76
CA ASP A 74 15.56 14.33 3.09
C ASP A 74 14.04 14.31 3.33
N ASN A 75 13.27 14.12 2.24
CA ASN A 75 11.83 14.10 2.27
C ASN A 75 11.37 12.83 2.97
N PRO A 76 10.61 12.92 4.07
CA PRO A 76 10.16 11.74 4.76
C PRO A 76 9.06 11.03 3.96
N HIS A 77 9.03 9.70 4.03
CA HIS A 77 7.98 8.87 3.41
C HIS A 77 7.15 8.14 4.48
N ALA A 78 5.86 7.95 4.18
CA ALA A 78 4.97 7.06 4.92
C ALA A 78 4.48 5.95 3.99
N LEU A 79 4.42 4.72 4.51
CA LEU A 79 3.79 3.59 3.84
C LEU A 79 2.40 3.36 4.43
N ILE A 80 1.37 3.40 3.58
CA ILE A 80 0.00 3.07 3.95
C ILE A 80 -0.39 1.83 3.14
N ILE A 81 -0.73 0.75 3.82
CA ILE A 81 -1.13 -0.52 3.19
C ILE A 81 -2.39 -1.05 3.86
N ASP A 82 -3.40 -1.40 3.06
CA ASP A 82 -4.62 -2.02 3.59
C ASP A 82 -4.38 -3.49 3.97
N GLY A 83 -5.23 -4.04 4.84
CA GLY A 83 -5.05 -5.40 5.37
C GLY A 83 -5.11 -6.51 4.31
N LYS A 84 -5.89 -6.34 3.25
CA LYS A 84 -6.01 -7.33 2.16
C LYS A 84 -4.75 -7.31 1.30
N SER A 85 -4.24 -6.13 0.98
CA SER A 85 -2.97 -5.93 0.29
C SER A 85 -1.79 -6.46 1.09
N LEU A 86 -1.79 -6.22 2.41
CA LEU A 86 -0.75 -6.70 3.32
C LEU A 86 -0.66 -8.23 3.35
N LEU A 87 -1.78 -8.94 3.23
CA LEU A 87 -1.79 -10.40 3.19
C LEU A 87 -0.92 -10.93 2.03
N TYR A 88 -1.09 -10.36 0.83
CA TYR A 88 -0.30 -10.75 -0.35
C TYR A 88 1.16 -10.30 -0.21
N ALA A 89 1.41 -9.11 0.33
CA ALA A 89 2.77 -8.59 0.53
C ALA A 89 3.62 -9.42 1.52
N LEU A 90 2.98 -10.20 2.39
CA LEU A 90 3.64 -11.05 3.40
C LEU A 90 3.78 -12.51 3.00
N GLU A 91 3.45 -12.87 1.76
CA GLU A 91 3.71 -14.22 1.25
C GLU A 91 5.21 -14.41 0.98
N ASP A 92 5.71 -15.63 1.15
CA ASP A 92 7.16 -15.91 1.12
C ASP A 92 7.83 -15.58 -0.22
N ASP A 93 7.06 -15.55 -1.31
CA ASP A 93 7.55 -15.18 -2.65
C ASP A 93 7.81 -13.67 -2.81
N LEU A 94 7.35 -12.84 -1.87
CA LEU A 94 7.46 -11.37 -1.88
C LEU A 94 8.23 -10.78 -0.68
N LYS A 95 8.68 -11.62 0.26
CA LYS A 95 9.48 -11.23 1.43
C LYS A 95 10.95 -10.99 1.11
#